data_AF-A0A941SVS7-F1
#
_entry.id   AF-A0A941SVS7-F1
#
_cell.length_a   1.000
_cell.length_b   1.000
_cell.length_c   1.000
_cell.angle_alpha   90.00
_cell.angle_beta   90.00
_cell.angle_gamma   90.00
#
_symmetry.space_group_name_H-M   'P 1'
#
loop_
_entity.id
_entity.type
_entity.pdbx_description
1 polymer ?
#
loop_
_entity_poly.entity_id
_entity_poly.type
_entity_poly.pdbx_seq_one_letter_code
_entity_poly.pdbx_strand_id
1 'polypeptide(L)'
;MSGPPRAAESHRARRRFLAAWLATLGDVLRDRGVLLVLLAAPLVYGFFYPWPYSSQAVTRVPVALVDQDGSSLSRQIARFAAASPRLQLVLVTPDERQARQLLWRGQIEGYALLPADLKRHVLRGDPVVVPVAGNGAYALLNKAVLSGFGEAVGTVSAGIEIRTLQAHGMAPGQAAAARSPLNLQAVALFNPTEGYGSYVVPAVALLILQQTLLMGAAMLVGGWAEAHRLRATPAAWLGRVAGLSCIGLASGAFYFGWVFFLQDYPRGGNPAAAALLLLVYVPAV
;
A
#
# COMPACT_ATOMS: atom_id res chain seq x y z
N MET A 1 -55.09 28.08 24.13
CA MET A 1 -53.79 28.77 24.35
C MET A 1 -52.78 27.72 24.78
N SER A 2 -52.02 27.15 23.84
CA SER A 2 -51.12 26.02 24.10
C SER A 2 -49.77 26.23 23.38
N GLY A 3 -48.81 26.78 24.12
CA GLY A 3 -47.40 26.91 23.79
C GLY A 3 -46.75 27.85 24.82
N PRO A 4 -45.66 27.47 25.52
CA PRO A 4 -44.50 26.74 24.98
C PRO A 4 -43.84 25.71 25.95
N PRO A 5 -43.90 24.39 25.67
CA PRO A 5 -43.03 23.41 26.35
C PRO A 5 -41.68 23.14 25.62
N ARG A 6 -41.57 23.48 24.33
CA ARG A 6 -40.41 23.10 23.49
C ARG A 6 -39.07 23.74 23.88
N ALA A 7 -39.08 24.97 24.37
CA ALA A 7 -37.84 25.69 24.73
C ALA A 7 -37.16 25.12 26.00
N ALA A 8 -37.95 24.73 27.00
CA ALA A 8 -37.45 24.16 28.25
C ALA A 8 -36.91 22.73 28.07
N GLU A 9 -37.47 21.95 27.13
CA GLU A 9 -36.95 20.64 26.77
C GLU A 9 -35.62 20.72 26.03
N SER A 10 -35.48 21.66 25.09
CA SER A 10 -34.21 21.92 24.37
C SER A 10 -33.07 22.29 25.32
N HIS A 11 -33.32 23.19 26.29
CA HIS A 11 -32.31 23.56 27.29
C HIS A 11 -31.88 22.38 28.18
N ARG A 12 -32.81 21.51 28.58
CA ARG A 12 -32.51 20.30 29.37
C ARG A 12 -31.72 19.28 28.57
N ALA A 13 -32.08 19.07 27.30
CA ALA A 13 -31.34 18.18 26.40
C ALA A 13 -29.90 18.67 26.19
N ARG A 14 -29.69 19.96 25.92
CA ARG A 14 -28.35 20.55 25.76
C ARG A 14 -27.47 20.39 26.99
N ARG A 15 -28.03 20.61 28.19
CA ARG A 15 -27.28 20.40 29.45
C ARG A 15 -26.89 18.93 29.65
N ARG A 16 -27.78 17.99 29.35
CA ARG A 16 -27.51 16.54 29.45
C ARG A 16 -26.45 16.10 28.44
N PHE A 17 -26.49 16.63 27.22
CA PHE A 17 -25.46 16.40 26.21
C PHE A 17 -24.09 16.87 26.69
N LEU A 18 -23.97 18.14 27.11
CA LEU A 18 -22.70 18.71 27.55
C LEU A 18 -22.15 18.00 28.79
N ALA A 19 -23.01 17.64 29.74
CA ALA A 19 -22.59 16.89 30.92
C ALA A 19 -22.05 15.51 30.55
N ALA A 20 -22.73 14.78 29.65
CA ALA A 20 -22.28 13.47 29.20
C ALA A 20 -21.00 13.55 28.35
N TRP A 21 -20.86 14.59 27.55
CA TRP A 21 -19.66 14.88 26.76
C TRP A 21 -18.43 15.08 27.65
N LEU A 22 -18.50 16.01 28.60
CA LEU A 22 -17.42 16.28 29.54
C LEU A 22 -17.13 15.08 30.46
N ALA A 23 -18.18 14.37 30.91
CA ALA A 23 -18.00 13.17 31.72
C ALA A 23 -17.26 12.07 30.94
N THR A 24 -17.56 11.90 29.65
CA THR A 24 -16.87 10.90 28.81
C THR A 24 -15.39 11.22 28.64
N LEU A 25 -15.05 12.49 28.38
CA LEU A 25 -13.66 12.93 28.34
C LEU A 25 -12.95 12.70 29.68
N GLY A 26 -13.64 12.96 30.79
CA GLY A 26 -13.12 12.68 32.13
C GLY A 26 -12.95 11.19 32.42
N ASP A 27 -13.89 10.34 31.99
CA ASP A 27 -13.84 8.88 32.15
C ASP A 27 -12.64 8.31 31.37
N VAL A 28 -12.37 8.80 30.15
CA VAL A 28 -11.18 8.41 29.35
C VAL A 28 -9.88 8.76 30.07
N LEU A 29 -9.78 9.94 30.68
CA LEU A 29 -8.54 10.37 31.33
C LEU A 29 -8.29 9.67 32.67
N ARG A 30 -9.34 9.17 33.33
CA ARG A 30 -9.25 8.50 34.63
C ARG A 30 -8.99 7.01 34.51
N ASP A 31 -9.59 6.37 33.51
CA ASP A 31 -9.37 4.96 33.25
C ASP A 31 -8.04 4.77 32.51
N ARG A 32 -7.07 4.18 33.21
CA ARG A 32 -5.72 3.94 32.66
C ARG A 32 -5.76 3.05 31.41
N GLY A 33 -6.64 2.05 31.38
CA GLY A 33 -6.76 1.15 30.24
C GLY A 33 -7.30 1.87 29.03
N VAL A 34 -8.38 2.64 29.22
CA VAL A 34 -8.99 3.45 28.14
C VAL A 34 -8.00 4.51 27.64
N LEU A 35 -7.27 5.19 28.53
CA LEU A 35 -6.25 6.17 28.15
C LEU A 35 -5.14 5.53 27.31
N LEU A 36 -4.64 4.37 27.72
CA LEU A 36 -3.60 3.65 26.98
C LEU A 36 -4.09 3.26 25.58
N VAL A 37 -5.32 2.77 25.47
CA VAL A 37 -5.88 2.32 24.18
C VAL A 37 -6.22 3.48 23.27
N LEU A 38 -6.86 4.54 23.76
CA LEU A 38 -7.36 5.64 22.92
C LEU A 38 -6.32 6.72 22.62
N LEU A 39 -5.29 6.88 23.46
CA LEU A 39 -4.28 7.93 23.32
C LEU A 39 -2.89 7.35 23.07
N ALA A 40 -2.41 6.47 23.95
CA ALA A 40 -1.03 6.00 23.86
C ALA A 40 -0.81 5.08 22.65
N ALA A 41 -1.72 4.14 22.38
CA ALA A 41 -1.58 3.21 21.28
C ALA A 41 -1.57 3.90 19.90
N PRO A 42 -2.50 4.82 19.55
CA PRO A 42 -2.42 5.58 18.31
C PRO A 42 -1.11 6.36 18.14
N LEU A 43 -0.60 6.98 19.22
CA LEU A 43 0.67 7.69 19.18
C LEU A 43 1.83 6.73 18.89
N VAL A 44 1.96 5.66 19.67
CA VAL A 44 3.04 4.66 19.50
C VAL A 44 2.98 4.04 18.11
N TYR A 45 1.81 3.60 17.65
CA TYR A 45 1.67 3.00 16.32
C TYR A 45 1.97 3.99 15.20
N GLY A 46 1.60 5.27 15.34
CA GLY A 46 1.91 6.30 14.34
C GLY A 46 3.41 6.50 14.10
N PHE A 47 4.26 6.24 15.11
CA PHE A 47 5.71 6.30 14.96
C PHE A 47 6.33 4.96 14.58
N PHE A 48 5.93 3.88 15.26
CA PHE A 48 6.60 2.59 15.12
C PHE A 48 6.18 1.84 13.86
N TYR A 49 4.90 1.88 13.49
CA TYR A 49 4.41 1.09 12.37
C TYR A 49 5.04 1.49 11.03
N PRO A 50 5.24 2.78 10.73
CA PRO A 50 5.87 3.19 9.47
C PRO A 50 7.38 2.94 9.39
N TRP A 51 8.06 2.84 10.53
CA TRP A 51 9.53 2.81 10.59
C TRP A 51 10.17 1.67 9.76
N PRO A 52 9.67 0.41 9.82
CA PRO A 52 10.16 -0.68 8.96
C PRO A 52 9.96 -0.43 7.45
N TYR A 53 9.02 0.45 7.09
CA TYR A 53 8.72 0.78 5.69
C TYR A 53 9.47 2.02 5.20
N SER A 54 10.38 2.60 5.98
CA SER A 54 11.19 3.75 5.55
C SER A 54 12.04 3.45 4.29
N SER A 55 12.47 2.19 4.11
CA SER A 55 13.15 1.70 2.91
C SER A 55 12.19 1.02 1.90
N GLN A 56 10.95 1.51 1.79
CA GLN A 56 9.83 0.91 1.05
C GLN A 56 10.02 0.65 -0.45
N ALA A 57 11.04 1.23 -1.10
CA ALA A 57 11.22 1.08 -2.54
C ALA A 57 11.65 -0.35 -2.86
N VAL A 58 10.78 -1.10 -3.55
CA VAL A 58 11.07 -2.46 -4.02
C VAL A 58 12.10 -2.36 -5.15
N THR A 59 13.36 -2.40 -4.75
CA THR A 59 14.53 -2.32 -5.62
C THR A 59 15.42 -3.53 -5.35
N ARG A 60 16.18 -3.93 -6.36
CA ARG A 60 17.13 -5.06 -6.23
C ARG A 60 16.48 -6.35 -5.70
N VAL A 61 15.32 -6.71 -6.23
CA VAL A 61 14.63 -7.96 -5.86
C VAL A 61 15.48 -9.15 -6.32
N PRO A 62 15.87 -10.07 -5.42
CA PRO A 62 16.72 -11.20 -5.77
C PRO A 62 15.97 -12.14 -6.74
N VAL A 63 16.56 -12.36 -7.91
CA VAL A 63 16.00 -13.21 -8.96
C VAL A 63 17.06 -14.13 -9.57
N ALA A 64 16.60 -15.23 -10.15
CA ALA A 64 17.44 -16.10 -10.96
C ALA A 64 17.07 -16.02 -12.45
N LEU A 65 18.01 -16.34 -13.32
CA LEU A 65 17.77 -16.54 -14.75
C LEU A 65 18.15 -17.96 -15.13
N VAL A 66 17.19 -18.70 -15.67
CA VAL A 66 17.42 -20.04 -16.19
C VAL A 66 17.80 -19.92 -17.67
N ASP A 67 19.07 -20.08 -18.01
CA ASP A 67 19.58 -19.97 -19.39
C ASP A 67 19.89 -21.35 -19.98
N GLN A 68 18.95 -21.90 -20.74
CA GLN A 68 19.12 -23.17 -21.46
C GLN A 68 19.65 -23.00 -22.89
N ASP A 69 19.69 -21.76 -23.40
CA ASP A 69 20.16 -21.45 -24.76
C ASP A 69 21.68 -21.22 -24.79
N GLY A 70 22.22 -20.57 -23.76
CA GLY A 70 23.66 -20.31 -23.63
C GLY A 70 24.25 -19.45 -24.76
N SER A 71 23.42 -18.73 -25.51
CA SER A 71 23.83 -17.98 -26.68
C SER A 71 24.21 -16.52 -26.36
N SER A 72 24.63 -15.79 -27.39
CA SER A 72 24.83 -14.34 -27.31
C SER A 72 23.53 -13.58 -26.99
N LEU A 73 22.38 -14.11 -27.42
CA LEU A 73 21.08 -13.47 -27.25
C LEU A 73 20.56 -13.67 -25.83
N SER A 74 20.67 -14.88 -25.27
CA SER A 74 20.32 -15.14 -23.87
C SER A 74 21.19 -14.30 -22.91
N ARG A 75 22.50 -14.23 -23.17
CA ARG A 75 23.41 -13.32 -22.44
C ARG A 75 23.03 -11.85 -22.55
N GLN A 76 22.43 -11.41 -23.66
CA GLN A 76 21.96 -10.04 -23.80
C GLN A 76 20.73 -9.78 -22.93
N ILE A 77 19.77 -10.71 -22.91
CA ILE A 77 18.61 -10.64 -22.00
C ILE A 77 19.08 -10.60 -20.55
N ALA A 78 20.05 -11.46 -20.18
CA ALA A 78 20.64 -11.47 -18.84
C ALA A 78 21.26 -10.11 -18.45
N ARG A 79 21.96 -9.44 -19.38
CA ARG A 79 22.52 -8.11 -19.13
C ARG A 79 21.44 -7.05 -18.90
N PHE A 80 20.36 -7.04 -19.69
CA PHE A 80 19.26 -6.10 -19.47
C PHE A 80 18.52 -6.37 -18.16
N ALA A 81 18.32 -7.64 -17.80
CA ALA A 81 17.75 -8.03 -16.51
C ALA A 81 18.65 -7.57 -15.35
N ALA A 82 19.97 -7.77 -15.44
CA ALA A 82 20.92 -7.32 -14.43
C ALA A 82 21.07 -5.79 -14.33
N ALA A 83 20.78 -5.07 -15.43
CA ALA A 83 20.76 -3.61 -15.46
C ALA A 83 19.46 -2.99 -14.92
N SER A 84 18.40 -3.80 -14.74
CA SER A 84 17.13 -3.32 -14.22
C SER A 84 17.29 -2.81 -12.77
N PRO A 85 16.81 -1.61 -12.43
CA PRO A 85 16.85 -1.12 -11.04
C PRO A 85 15.96 -1.95 -10.08
N ARG A 86 15.01 -2.72 -10.63
CA ARG A 86 14.06 -3.55 -9.88
C ARG A 86 14.62 -4.91 -9.53
N LEU A 87 15.52 -5.44 -10.34
CA LEU A 87 16.01 -6.82 -10.22
C LEU A 87 17.43 -6.84 -9.67
N GLN A 88 17.74 -7.90 -8.93
CA GLN A 88 19.09 -8.28 -8.58
C GLN A 88 19.31 -9.71 -9.03
N LEU A 89 20.05 -9.88 -10.12
CA LEU A 89 20.34 -11.19 -10.66
C LEU A 89 21.39 -11.89 -9.77
N VAL A 90 20.94 -12.84 -8.95
CA VAL A 90 21.81 -13.56 -7.98
C VAL A 90 22.31 -14.90 -8.51
N LEU A 91 21.61 -15.48 -9.49
CA LEU A 91 21.97 -16.75 -10.11
C LEU A 91 21.65 -16.74 -11.60
N VAL A 92 22.58 -17.23 -12.41
CA VAL A 92 22.33 -17.65 -13.80
C VAL A 92 22.70 -19.12 -13.90
N THR A 93 21.75 -19.97 -14.28
CA THR A 93 21.94 -21.43 -14.30
C THR A 93 21.20 -22.06 -15.47
N PRO A 94 21.68 -23.16 -16.06
CA PRO A 94 20.89 -23.92 -17.03
C PRO A 94 19.83 -24.82 -16.36
N ASP A 95 19.95 -25.12 -15.06
CA ASP A 95 19.04 -26.04 -14.35
C ASP A 95 17.88 -25.28 -13.68
N GLU A 96 16.67 -25.41 -14.24
CA GLU A 96 15.46 -24.80 -13.67
C GLU A 96 15.18 -25.28 -12.24
N ARG A 97 15.52 -26.53 -11.91
CA ARG A 97 15.26 -27.09 -10.57
C ARG A 97 16.02 -26.33 -9.50
N GLN A 98 17.22 -25.86 -9.82
CA GLN A 98 18.01 -25.05 -8.90
C GLN A 98 17.31 -23.71 -8.60
N ALA A 99 16.85 -23.01 -9.65
CA ALA A 99 16.08 -21.77 -9.47
C ALA A 99 14.78 -22.01 -8.68
N ARG A 100 14.06 -23.09 -8.98
CA ARG A 100 12.83 -23.46 -8.27
C ARG A 100 13.07 -23.76 -6.79
N GLN A 101 14.16 -24.45 -6.46
CA GLN A 101 14.53 -24.72 -5.07
C GLN A 101 14.88 -23.44 -4.30
N LEU A 102 15.59 -22.48 -4.94
CA LEU A 102 15.86 -21.18 -4.33
C LEU A 102 14.59 -20.39 -4.07
N LEU A 103 13.64 -20.42 -5.01
CA LEU A 103 12.33 -19.78 -4.86
C LEU A 103 11.57 -20.40 -3.67
N TRP A 104 11.52 -21.72 -3.57
CA TRP A 104 10.85 -22.42 -2.48
C TRP A 104 11.49 -22.18 -1.10
N ARG A 105 12.80 -21.93 -1.07
CA ARG A 105 13.53 -21.57 0.16
C ARG A 105 13.44 -20.08 0.50
N GLY A 106 12.74 -19.27 -0.32
CA GLY A 106 12.65 -17.82 -0.13
C GLY A 106 13.98 -17.08 -0.34
N GLN A 107 14.92 -17.65 -1.11
CA GLN A 107 16.22 -17.03 -1.40
C GLN A 107 16.17 -16.13 -2.65
N ILE A 108 15.15 -16.31 -3.49
CA ILE A 108 14.80 -15.45 -4.61
C ILE A 108 13.28 -15.25 -4.61
N GLU A 109 12.82 -14.15 -5.23
CA GLU A 109 11.39 -13.85 -5.38
C GLU A 109 10.84 -14.22 -6.75
N GLY A 110 11.70 -14.72 -7.65
CA GLY A 110 11.28 -15.22 -8.94
C GLY A 110 12.41 -15.53 -9.90
N TYR A 111 12.07 -16.08 -11.05
CA TYR A 111 13.02 -16.39 -12.13
C TYR A 111 12.36 -16.31 -13.51
N ALA A 112 13.17 -16.04 -14.53
CA ALA A 112 12.79 -16.20 -15.93
C ALA A 112 13.48 -17.41 -16.56
N LEU A 113 12.81 -18.09 -17.48
CA LEU A 113 13.35 -19.24 -18.22
C LEU A 113 13.54 -18.89 -19.68
N LEU A 114 14.79 -18.93 -20.13
CA LEU A 114 15.18 -18.80 -21.53
C LEU A 114 15.30 -20.21 -22.12
N PRO A 115 14.36 -20.65 -22.98
CA PRO A 115 14.34 -22.01 -23.50
C PRO A 115 15.56 -22.32 -24.37
N ALA A 116 15.90 -23.60 -24.50
CA ALA A 116 16.89 -24.05 -25.48
C ALA A 116 16.52 -23.59 -26.90
N ASP A 117 17.52 -23.40 -27.76
CA ASP A 117 17.36 -22.94 -29.14
C ASP A 117 16.69 -21.55 -29.31
N LEU A 118 16.57 -20.75 -28.24
CA LEU A 118 15.95 -19.41 -28.28
C LEU A 118 16.52 -18.57 -29.42
N LYS A 119 17.85 -18.48 -29.56
CA LYS A 119 18.46 -17.70 -30.64
C LYS A 119 18.10 -18.23 -32.02
N ARG A 120 18.04 -19.55 -32.16
CA ARG A 120 17.74 -20.19 -33.45
C ARG A 120 16.30 -19.97 -33.88
N HIS A 121 15.36 -20.00 -32.95
CA HIS A 121 13.96 -19.69 -33.22
C HIS A 121 13.76 -18.21 -33.58
N VAL A 122 14.37 -17.31 -32.82
CA VAL A 122 14.35 -15.86 -33.13
C VAL A 122 14.90 -15.56 -34.52
N LEU A 123 16.03 -16.18 -34.91
CA LEU A 123 16.61 -15.98 -36.24
C LEU A 123 15.75 -16.53 -37.38
N ARG A 124 14.90 -17.52 -37.11
CA ARG A 124 13.92 -18.07 -38.07
C ARG A 124 12.63 -17.25 -38.16
N GLY A 125 12.46 -16.26 -37.29
CA GLY A 125 11.20 -15.52 -37.16
C GLY A 125 10.12 -16.29 -36.41
N ASP A 126 10.46 -17.41 -35.76
CA ASP A 126 9.52 -18.17 -34.95
C ASP A 126 9.23 -17.42 -33.63
N PRO A 127 7.97 -17.36 -33.17
CA PRO A 127 7.65 -16.80 -31.87
C PRO A 127 8.24 -17.66 -30.74
N VAL A 128 8.89 -17.01 -29.76
CA VAL A 128 9.46 -17.67 -28.57
C VAL A 128 8.77 -17.13 -27.32
N VAL A 129 8.41 -18.03 -26.41
CA VAL A 129 7.85 -17.69 -25.11
C VAL A 129 8.94 -17.76 -24.06
N VAL A 130 9.07 -16.72 -23.23
CA VAL A 130 9.95 -16.68 -22.05
C VAL A 130 9.07 -16.71 -20.81
N PRO A 131 8.90 -17.88 -20.15
CA PRO A 131 8.15 -17.98 -18.91
C PRO A 131 8.84 -17.19 -17.79
N VAL A 132 8.05 -16.47 -16.99
CA VAL A 132 8.52 -15.80 -15.78
C VAL A 132 7.67 -16.27 -14.62
N ALA A 133 8.33 -16.80 -13.59
CA ALA A 133 7.71 -17.20 -12.34
C ALA A 133 8.09 -16.19 -11.24
N GLY A 134 7.10 -15.72 -10.49
CA GLY A 134 7.31 -14.83 -9.36
C GLY A 134 6.54 -15.29 -8.12
N ASN A 135 6.97 -14.82 -6.96
CA ASN A 135 6.36 -15.15 -5.68
C ASN A 135 5.07 -14.35 -5.45
N GLY A 136 3.94 -14.95 -5.82
CA GLY A 136 2.61 -14.33 -5.69
C GLY A 136 2.18 -14.02 -4.25
N ALA A 137 2.85 -14.55 -3.22
CA ALA A 137 2.55 -14.22 -1.83
C ALA A 137 2.87 -12.75 -1.49
N TYR A 138 3.80 -12.13 -2.24
CA TYR A 138 4.20 -10.74 -2.08
C TYR A 138 3.92 -9.96 -3.37
N ALA A 139 2.74 -9.36 -3.47
CA ALA A 139 2.25 -8.74 -4.70
C ALA A 139 3.22 -7.71 -5.33
N LEU A 140 3.88 -6.86 -4.53
CA LEU A 140 4.81 -5.87 -5.06
C LEU A 140 6.14 -6.50 -5.51
N LEU A 141 6.65 -7.51 -4.80
CA LEU A 141 7.84 -8.25 -5.23
C LEU A 141 7.55 -8.98 -6.55
N ASN A 142 6.39 -9.65 -6.63
CA ASN A 142 5.93 -10.29 -7.85
C ASN A 142 5.80 -9.30 -9.02
N LYS A 143 5.20 -8.12 -8.79
CA LYS A 143 5.13 -7.05 -9.79
C LYS A 143 6.54 -6.65 -10.27
N ALA A 144 7.48 -6.44 -9.35
CA ALA A 144 8.85 -6.05 -9.68
C ALA A 144 9.57 -7.12 -10.53
N VAL A 145 9.42 -8.40 -10.18
CA VAL A 145 9.96 -9.53 -10.96
C VAL A 145 9.37 -9.56 -12.37
N LEU A 146 8.04 -9.61 -12.48
CA LEU A 146 7.35 -9.75 -13.76
C LEU A 146 7.62 -8.56 -14.69
N SER A 147 7.55 -7.34 -14.15
CA SER A 147 7.82 -6.12 -14.93
C SER A 147 9.29 -5.99 -15.30
N GLY A 148 10.23 -6.29 -14.39
CA GLY A 148 11.66 -6.21 -14.67
C GLY A 148 12.11 -7.19 -15.76
N PHE A 149 11.66 -8.44 -15.69
CA PHE A 149 11.95 -9.41 -16.76
C PHE A 149 11.21 -9.09 -18.05
N GLY A 150 9.95 -8.65 -17.97
CA GLY A 150 9.18 -8.21 -19.12
C GLY A 150 9.83 -7.05 -19.87
N GLU A 151 10.36 -6.06 -19.15
CA GLU A 151 11.10 -4.93 -19.72
C GLU A 151 12.42 -5.39 -20.37
N ALA A 152 13.18 -6.27 -19.70
CA ALA A 152 14.42 -6.80 -20.24
C ALA A 152 14.20 -7.58 -21.55
N VAL A 153 13.22 -8.49 -21.56
CA VAL A 153 12.86 -9.28 -22.75
C VAL A 153 12.28 -8.38 -23.83
N GLY A 154 11.39 -7.45 -23.48
CA GLY A 154 10.78 -6.50 -24.41
C GLY A 154 11.81 -5.60 -25.09
N THR A 155 12.83 -5.14 -24.35
CA THR A 155 13.92 -4.31 -24.90
C THR A 155 14.75 -5.10 -25.92
N VAL A 156 15.10 -6.35 -25.62
CA VAL A 156 15.80 -7.22 -26.58
C VAL A 156 14.93 -7.52 -27.80
N SER A 157 13.63 -7.80 -27.60
CA SER A 157 12.67 -8.03 -28.67
C SER A 157 12.55 -6.83 -29.61
N ALA A 158 12.47 -5.61 -29.07
CA ALA A 158 12.44 -4.39 -29.88
C ALA A 158 13.74 -4.22 -30.70
N GLY A 159 14.89 -4.54 -30.10
CA GLY A 159 16.18 -4.52 -30.80
C GLY A 159 16.27 -5.54 -31.95
N ILE A 160 15.69 -6.73 -31.78
CA ILE A 160 15.58 -7.74 -32.84
C ILE A 160 14.75 -7.18 -34.00
N GLU A 161 13.56 -6.65 -33.72
CA GLU A 161 12.65 -6.15 -34.75
C GLU A 161 13.24 -4.97 -35.54
N ILE A 162 13.90 -4.02 -34.85
CA ILE A 162 14.62 -2.91 -35.50
C ILE A 162 15.70 -3.44 -36.46
N ARG A 163 16.49 -4.43 -36.04
CA ARG A 163 17.52 -5.04 -36.91
C ARG A 163 16.91 -5.78 -38.09
N THR A 164 15.78 -6.45 -37.88
CA THR A 164 15.04 -7.11 -38.96
C THR A 164 14.56 -6.09 -39.99
N LEU A 165 13.98 -4.96 -39.57
CA LEU A 165 13.57 -3.88 -40.48
C LEU A 165 14.75 -3.27 -41.24
N GLN A 166 15.89 -3.09 -40.57
CA GLN A 166 17.13 -2.62 -41.22
C GLN A 166 17.64 -3.60 -42.27
N ALA A 167 17.57 -4.91 -42.00
CA ALA A 167 17.94 -5.94 -42.96
C ALA A 167 17.03 -5.95 -44.21
N HIS A 168 15.79 -5.44 -44.09
CA HIS A 168 14.88 -5.22 -45.21
C HIS A 168 15.07 -3.85 -45.91
N GLY A 169 16.17 -3.14 -45.62
CA GLY A 169 16.55 -1.91 -46.31
C GLY A 169 16.07 -0.61 -45.65
N MET A 170 15.42 -0.67 -44.49
CA MET A 170 14.97 0.53 -43.77
C MET A 170 16.14 1.23 -43.07
N ALA A 171 16.22 2.56 -43.20
CA ALA A 171 17.24 3.34 -42.50
C ALA A 171 17.07 3.24 -40.97
N PRO A 172 18.15 3.31 -40.16
CA PRO A 172 18.08 3.07 -38.72
C PRO A 172 17.05 3.91 -37.96
N GLY A 173 16.96 5.22 -38.27
CA GLY A 173 15.98 6.11 -37.63
C GLY A 173 14.53 5.78 -38.01
N GLN A 174 14.29 5.36 -39.25
CA GLN A 174 12.97 4.94 -39.72
C GLN A 174 12.56 3.61 -39.07
N ALA A 175 13.49 2.65 -38.93
CA ALA A 175 13.23 1.36 -38.28
C ALA A 175 12.86 1.53 -36.80
N ALA A 176 13.55 2.41 -36.08
CA ALA A 176 13.22 2.72 -34.69
C ALA A 176 11.84 3.38 -34.56
N ALA A 177 11.51 4.34 -35.44
CA ALA A 177 10.21 5.00 -35.45
C ALA A 177 9.06 4.04 -35.84
N ALA A 178 9.30 3.14 -36.79
CA ALA A 178 8.32 2.13 -37.20
C ALA A 178 8.04 1.12 -36.07
N ARG A 179 9.06 0.78 -35.26
CA ARG A 179 8.90 -0.13 -34.12
C ARG A 179 8.09 0.48 -32.98
N SER A 180 8.30 1.76 -32.68
CA SER A 180 7.68 2.44 -31.54
C SER A 180 6.96 3.72 -31.99
N PRO A 181 5.89 3.61 -32.79
CA PRO A 181 5.15 4.78 -33.27
C PRO A 181 4.41 5.50 -32.14
N LEU A 182 4.18 4.81 -31.02
CA LEU A 182 3.58 5.34 -29.80
C LEU A 182 4.55 5.15 -28.64
N ASN A 183 4.81 6.22 -27.89
CA ASN A 183 5.62 6.16 -26.68
C ASN A 183 4.70 6.08 -25.46
N LEU A 184 4.79 4.99 -24.70
CA LEU A 184 4.11 4.84 -23.42
C LEU A 184 4.89 5.60 -22.34
N GLN A 185 4.28 6.63 -21.75
CA GLN A 185 4.79 7.30 -20.56
C GLN A 185 3.92 6.94 -19.36
N ALA A 186 4.30 5.89 -18.63
CA ALA A 186 3.61 5.49 -17.43
C ALA A 186 4.10 6.32 -16.23
N VAL A 187 3.17 6.98 -15.52
CA VAL A 187 3.46 7.75 -14.31
C VAL A 187 2.61 7.20 -13.17
N ALA A 188 3.25 6.75 -12.09
CA ALA A 188 2.57 6.27 -10.90
C ALA A 188 2.02 7.46 -10.10
N LEU A 189 0.70 7.69 -10.18
CA LEU A 189 0.03 8.70 -9.36
C LEU A 189 -0.12 8.21 -7.91
N PHE A 190 0.10 9.10 -6.95
CA PHE A 190 -0.05 8.88 -5.50
C PHE A 190 0.90 7.85 -4.86
N ASN A 191 1.58 6.99 -5.61
CA ASN A 191 2.70 6.17 -5.09
C ASN A 191 3.91 6.23 -6.04
N PRO A 192 4.63 7.37 -6.09
CA PRO A 192 5.74 7.57 -7.04
C PRO A 192 6.88 6.58 -6.84
N THR A 193 7.12 6.15 -5.61
CA THR A 193 8.16 5.16 -5.26
C THR A 193 7.74 3.72 -5.50
N GLU A 194 6.48 3.49 -5.92
CA GLU A 194 5.84 2.17 -6.00
C GLU A 194 6.10 1.30 -4.75
N GLY A 195 6.16 1.94 -3.59
CA GLY A 195 6.67 1.35 -2.35
C GLY A 195 5.57 0.74 -1.49
N TYR A 196 5.96 -0.20 -0.61
CA TYR A 196 5.06 -0.82 0.35
C TYR A 196 4.47 0.17 1.36
N GLY A 197 5.26 1.13 1.84
CA GLY A 197 4.83 2.08 2.86
C GLY A 197 3.66 2.94 2.41
N SER A 198 3.78 3.58 1.24
CA SER A 198 2.77 4.43 0.63
C SER A 198 1.46 3.69 0.31
N TYR A 199 1.51 2.36 0.17
CA TYR A 199 0.32 1.52 -0.02
C TYR A 199 -0.29 1.04 1.31
N VAL A 200 0.52 0.48 2.21
CA VAL A 200 0.03 -0.24 3.40
C VAL A 200 -0.21 0.70 4.59
N VAL A 201 0.71 1.64 4.85
CA VAL A 201 0.68 2.46 6.06
C VAL A 201 -0.60 3.30 6.17
N PRO A 202 -1.08 3.98 5.12
CA PRO A 202 -2.33 4.73 5.19
C PRO A 202 -3.55 3.86 5.50
N ALA A 203 -3.62 2.66 4.91
CA ALA A 203 -4.72 1.72 5.15
C ALA A 203 -4.70 1.19 6.59
N VAL A 204 -3.52 0.83 7.09
CA VAL A 204 -3.37 0.30 8.45
C VAL A 204 -3.58 1.38 9.51
N ALA A 205 -3.21 2.63 9.26
CA ALA A 205 -3.52 3.75 10.15
C ALA A 205 -5.04 3.90 10.40
N LEU A 206 -5.87 3.75 9.35
CA LEU A 206 -7.33 3.72 9.50
C LEU A 206 -7.78 2.53 10.36
N LEU A 207 -7.21 1.35 10.15
CA LEU A 207 -7.52 0.18 10.98
C LEU A 207 -7.12 0.38 12.44
N ILE A 208 -5.94 0.96 12.71
CA ILE A 208 -5.51 1.27 14.07
C ILE A 208 -6.50 2.24 14.72
N LEU A 209 -6.91 3.28 14.00
CA LEU A 209 -7.91 4.22 14.50
C LEU A 209 -9.23 3.51 14.80
N GLN A 210 -9.69 2.64 13.91
CA GLN A 210 -10.91 1.83 14.12
C GLN A 210 -10.83 0.98 15.38
N GLN A 211 -9.77 0.19 15.49
CA GLN A 211 -9.62 -0.84 16.53
C GLN A 211 -9.43 -0.21 17.90
N THR A 212 -8.66 0.88 17.98
CA THR A 212 -8.48 1.60 19.23
C THR A 212 -9.77 2.28 19.68
N LEU A 213 -10.52 2.91 18.77
CA LEU A 213 -11.83 3.50 19.07
C LEU A 213 -12.83 2.45 19.53
N LEU A 214 -12.96 1.32 18.81
CA LEU A 214 -13.88 0.24 19.14
C LEU A 214 -13.57 -0.36 20.52
N MET A 215 -12.29 -0.64 20.80
CA MET A 215 -11.87 -1.19 22.08
C MET A 215 -12.08 -0.17 23.22
N GLY A 216 -11.73 1.10 23.01
CA GLY A 216 -11.96 2.15 23.99
C GLY A 216 -13.46 2.39 24.27
N ALA A 217 -14.30 2.33 23.23
CA ALA A 217 -15.76 2.39 23.37
C ALA A 217 -16.29 1.22 24.21
N ALA A 218 -15.85 0.01 23.90
CA ALA A 218 -16.25 -1.20 24.63
C ALA A 218 -15.85 -1.12 26.11
N MET A 219 -14.63 -0.67 26.40
CA MET A 219 -14.14 -0.48 27.77
C MET A 219 -14.95 0.59 28.53
N LEU A 220 -15.22 1.74 27.91
CA LEU A 220 -16.05 2.80 28.51
C LEU A 220 -17.48 2.31 28.79
N VAL A 221 -18.09 1.60 27.83
CA VAL A 221 -19.42 1.01 28.01
C VAL A 221 -19.41 -0.03 29.13
N GLY A 222 -18.36 -0.85 29.22
CA GLY A 222 -18.15 -1.79 30.33
C GLY A 222 -18.08 -1.09 31.68
N GLY A 223 -17.25 -0.05 31.81
CA GLY A 223 -17.15 0.75 33.03
C GLY A 223 -18.46 1.46 33.40
N TRP A 224 -19.22 1.94 32.41
CA TRP A 224 -20.55 2.48 32.64
C TRP A 224 -21.57 1.41 33.04
N ALA A 225 -21.43 0.17 32.59
CA ALA A 225 -22.26 -0.95 33.02
C ALA A 225 -22.05 -1.27 34.49
N GLU A 226 -20.79 -1.40 34.91
CA GLU A 226 -20.40 -1.65 36.30
C GLU A 226 -20.87 -0.52 37.22
N ALA A 227 -20.74 0.74 36.77
CA ALA A 227 -21.23 1.91 37.48
C ALA A 227 -22.76 2.13 37.38
N HIS A 228 -23.51 1.22 36.75
CA HIS A 228 -24.97 1.31 36.55
C HIS A 228 -25.42 2.59 35.81
N ARG A 229 -24.55 3.16 34.97
CA ARG A 229 -24.73 4.39 34.17
C ARG A 229 -25.23 4.12 32.74
N LEU A 230 -25.59 2.89 32.37
CA LEU A 230 -26.03 2.57 31.00
C LEU A 230 -27.38 3.21 30.63
N ARG A 231 -28.29 3.36 31.59
CA ARG A 231 -29.59 4.02 31.36
C ARG A 231 -29.37 5.52 31.20
N ALA A 232 -29.38 5.98 29.96
CA ALA A 232 -29.15 7.37 29.61
C ALA A 232 -30.15 7.85 28.55
N THR A 233 -30.47 9.14 28.58
CA THR A 233 -31.32 9.76 27.56
C THR A 233 -30.61 9.82 26.21
N PRO A 234 -31.33 9.92 25.07
CA PRO A 234 -30.71 10.06 23.75
C PRO A 234 -29.69 11.21 23.67
N ALA A 235 -29.99 12.35 24.28
CA ALA A 235 -29.06 13.49 24.35
C ALA A 235 -27.75 13.17 25.10
N ALA A 236 -27.81 12.32 26.12
CA ALA A 236 -26.63 11.88 26.86
C ALA A 236 -25.82 10.84 26.08
N TRP A 237 -26.47 9.95 25.32
CA TRP A 237 -25.78 9.05 24.38
C TRP A 237 -25.07 9.83 23.27
N LEU A 238 -25.73 10.84 22.70
CA LEU A 238 -25.08 11.74 21.74
C LEU A 238 -23.88 12.46 22.35
N GLY A 239 -23.97 12.88 23.62
CA GLY A 239 -22.84 13.49 24.34
C GLY A 239 -21.66 12.53 24.52
N ARG A 240 -21.94 11.25 24.83
CA ARG A 240 -20.93 10.19 24.94
C ARG A 240 -20.23 9.93 23.62
N VAL A 241 -20.99 9.75 22.55
CA VAL A 241 -20.46 9.58 21.19
C VAL A 241 -19.61 10.79 20.82
N ALA A 242 -20.10 12.01 21.02
CA ALA A 242 -19.32 13.22 20.77
C ALA A 242 -18.00 13.27 21.55
N GLY A 243 -17.98 12.75 22.79
CA GLY A 243 -16.78 12.72 23.64
C GLY A 243 -15.72 11.79 23.10
N LEU A 244 -16.13 10.57 22.73
CA LEU A 244 -15.26 9.62 22.07
C LEU A 244 -14.80 10.14 20.69
N SER A 245 -15.72 10.77 19.94
CA SER A 245 -15.40 11.32 18.63
C SER A 245 -14.38 12.45 18.69
N CYS A 246 -14.37 13.29 19.74
CA CYS A 246 -13.31 14.29 19.91
C CYS A 246 -11.92 13.66 19.95
N ILE A 247 -11.78 12.52 20.63
CA ILE A 247 -10.51 11.80 20.75
C ILE A 247 -10.16 11.13 19.42
N GLY A 248 -11.11 10.45 18.79
CA GLY A 248 -10.90 9.83 17.47
C GLY A 248 -10.54 10.85 16.39
N LEU A 249 -11.16 12.03 16.39
CA LEU A 249 -10.84 13.12 15.48
C LEU A 249 -9.44 13.69 15.74
N ALA A 250 -9.03 13.83 17.01
CA ALA A 250 -7.68 14.26 17.35
C ALA A 250 -6.63 13.23 16.87
N SER A 251 -6.87 11.94 17.12
CA SER A 251 -6.01 10.85 16.62
C SER A 251 -5.99 10.78 15.09
N GLY A 252 -7.14 10.94 14.44
CA GLY A 252 -7.23 11.02 12.97
C GLY A 252 -6.46 12.22 12.41
N ALA A 253 -6.60 13.40 13.01
CA ALA A 253 -5.83 14.58 12.63
C ALA A 253 -4.33 14.40 12.86
N PHE A 254 -3.93 13.67 13.90
CA PHE A 254 -2.53 13.28 14.11
C PHE A 254 -2.01 12.40 12.96
N TYR A 255 -2.74 11.38 12.54
CA TYR A 255 -2.33 10.51 11.42
C TYR A 255 -2.32 11.25 10.07
N PHE A 256 -3.46 11.79 9.66
CA PHE A 256 -3.64 12.43 8.35
C PHE A 256 -2.92 13.79 8.24
N GLY A 257 -2.72 14.46 9.36
CA GLY A 257 -2.04 15.75 9.44
C GLY A 257 -0.56 15.62 9.69
N TRP A 258 -0.15 15.05 10.83
CA TRP A 258 1.26 15.06 11.26
C TRP A 258 2.05 13.87 10.69
N VAL A 259 1.59 12.64 10.92
CA VAL A 259 2.33 11.42 10.56
C VAL A 259 2.53 11.34 9.04
N PHE A 260 1.44 11.47 8.27
CA PHE A 260 1.55 11.36 6.81
C PHE A 260 2.28 12.53 6.17
N PHE A 261 2.23 13.71 6.77
CA PHE A 261 3.00 14.85 6.28
C PHE A 261 4.50 14.66 6.51
N LEU A 262 4.90 14.29 7.73
CA LEU A 262 6.32 14.11 8.07
C LEU A 262 6.97 12.97 7.30
N GLN A 263 6.22 11.93 6.99
CA GLN A 263 6.72 10.72 6.33
C GLN A 263 6.46 10.70 4.82
N ASP A 264 5.94 11.80 4.27
CA ASP A 264 5.59 11.97 2.86
C ASP A 264 4.70 10.85 2.29
N TYR A 265 3.74 10.39 3.10
CA TYR A 265 2.76 9.40 2.66
C TYR A 265 1.62 10.03 1.85
N PRO A 266 0.93 9.22 1.02
CA PRO A 266 -0.15 9.73 0.17
C PRO A 266 -1.28 10.30 1.01
N ARG A 267 -1.55 11.59 0.82
CA ARG A 267 -2.52 12.39 1.61
C ARG A 267 -3.72 12.88 0.82
N GLY A 268 -4.02 12.27 -0.34
CA GLY A 268 -5.19 12.54 -1.17
C GLY A 268 -5.30 13.95 -1.77
N GLY A 269 -4.41 14.88 -1.42
CA GLY A 269 -4.37 16.26 -1.90
C GLY A 269 -5.54 17.16 -1.44
N ASN A 270 -6.55 16.60 -0.77
CA ASN A 270 -7.76 17.32 -0.34
C ASN A 270 -7.97 17.19 1.19
N PRO A 271 -7.41 18.12 1.98
CA PRO A 271 -7.51 18.06 3.45
C PRO A 271 -8.96 18.23 3.93
N ALA A 272 -9.79 18.96 3.20
CA ALA A 272 -11.20 19.15 3.56
C ALA A 272 -12.00 17.85 3.40
N ALA A 273 -11.76 17.10 2.32
CA ALA A 273 -12.38 15.79 2.12
C ALA A 273 -11.89 14.77 3.17
N ALA A 274 -10.60 14.79 3.52
CA ALA A 274 -10.07 13.94 4.59
C ALA A 274 -10.69 14.27 5.96
N ALA A 275 -10.85 15.56 6.28
CA ALA A 275 -11.53 15.99 7.50
C ALA A 275 -13.01 15.57 7.51
N LEU A 276 -13.72 15.71 6.38
CA LEU A 276 -15.11 15.27 6.25
C LEU A 276 -15.23 13.75 6.42
N LEU A 277 -14.33 12.97 5.82
CA LEU A 277 -14.27 11.53 6.00
C LEU A 277 -14.10 11.19 7.49
N LEU A 278 -13.15 11.81 8.18
CA LEU A 278 -12.93 11.60 9.61
C LEU A 278 -14.17 11.96 10.45
N LEU A 279 -14.85 13.06 10.12
CA LEU A 279 -16.08 13.51 10.79
C LEU A 279 -17.23 12.50 10.68
N VAL A 280 -17.29 11.72 9.59
CA VAL A 280 -18.30 10.66 9.41
C VAL A 280 -17.81 9.33 9.97
N TYR A 281 -16.54 8.99 9.73
CA TYR A 281 -15.94 7.72 10.09
C TYR A 281 -15.87 7.52 11.61
N VAL A 282 -15.31 8.49 12.34
CA VAL A 282 -15.09 8.38 13.78
C VAL A 282 -16.37 8.12 14.59
N PRO A 283 -17.50 8.83 14.39
CA PRO A 283 -18.73 8.54 15.12
C PRO A 283 -19.46 7.28 14.64
N ALA A 284 -19.11 6.75 13.47
CA ALA A 284 -19.68 5.50 12.95
C ALA A 284 -19.02 4.24 13.53
N VAL A 285 -17.76 4.36 13.97
CA VAL A 285 -17.04 3.34 14.74
C VAL A 285 -17.57 3.28 16.17
#